data_AF-N1W3Y5-F1
#
_entry.id   AF-N1W3Y5-F1
#
_cell.length_a   1.000
_cell.length_b   1.000
_cell.length_c   1.000
_cell.angle_alpha   90.00
_cell.angle_beta   90.00
_cell.angle_gamma   90.00
#
_symmetry.space_group_name_H-M   'P 1'
#
loop_
_entity.id
_entity.type
_entity.pdbx_description
1 polymer ?
#
loop_
_entity_poly.entity_id
_entity_poly.type
_entity_poly.pdbx_seq_one_letter_code
_entity_poly.pdbx_strand_id
1 'polypeptide(L)' 'MKSLVDFATTVSFLNAPVLALIHHLILFGKEIPKEQRPKPWMNLLSWFGILFLFGFSIYYINITFL' A
#
# COMPACT_ATOMS: atom_id res chain seq x y z
N MET A 1 0.43 -19.64 -19.86
CA MET A 1 0.76 -18.20 -19.74
C MET A 1 -0.10 -17.46 -18.73
N LYS A 2 -1.43 -17.65 -18.66
CA LYS A 2 -2.29 -16.96 -17.68
C LYS A 2 -1.89 -17.17 -16.22
N SER A 3 -1.55 -18.39 -15.82
CA SER A 3 -1.17 -18.71 -14.42
C SER A 3 0.02 -17.91 -13.87
N LEU A 4 1.04 -17.60 -14.68
CA LEU A 4 2.16 -16.75 -14.27
C LEU A 4 1.75 -15.29 -14.09
N VAL A 5 0.88 -14.79 -14.97
CA VAL A 5 0.35 -13.43 -14.91
C VAL A 5 -0.55 -13.27 -13.68
N ASP A 6 -1.42 -14.24 -13.41
CA ASP A 6 -2.30 -14.24 -12.24
C ASP A 6 -1.48 -14.29 -10.94
N PHE A 7 -0.43 -15.13 -10.89
CA PHE A 7 0.49 -15.18 -9.76
C PHE A 7 1.22 -13.85 -9.54
N ALA A 8 1.83 -13.28 -10.58
CA ALA A 8 2.53 -12.00 -10.49
C ALA A 8 1.60 -10.85 -10.06
N THR A 9 0.36 -10.87 -10.54
CA THR A 9 -0.66 -9.87 -10.21
C THR A 9 -1.08 -9.99 -8.74
N THR A 10 -1.32 -11.21 -8.26
CA THR A 10 -1.63 -11.49 -6.85
C THR A 10 -0.51 -11.04 -5.92
N VAL A 11 0.74 -11.39 -6.25
CA VAL A 11 1.93 -10.99 -5.48
C VAL A 11 2.10 -9.46 -5.50
N SER A 12 1.83 -8.79 -6.63
CA SER A 12 1.92 -7.34 -6.73
C SER A 12 0.86 -6.63 -5.85
N PHE A 13 -0.39 -7.11 -5.87
CA PHE A 13 -1.47 -6.55 -5.04
C PHE A 13 -1.29 -6.82 -3.55
N LEU A 14 -0.63 -7.92 -3.18
CA LEU A 14 -0.30 -8.21 -1.78
C LEU A 14 0.87 -7.35 -1.29
N ASN A 15 1.86 -7.08 -2.15
CA ASN A 15 3.01 -6.24 -1.79
C ASN A 15 2.69 -4.74 -1.73
N ALA A 16 1.77 -4.24 -2.57
CA ALA A 16 1.41 -2.83 -2.61
C ALA A 16 1.05 -2.21 -1.24
N PRO A 17 0.16 -2.79 -0.41
CA PRO A 17 -0.15 -2.26 0.91
C PRO A 17 1.05 -2.32 1.88
N VAL A 18 1.88 -3.37 1.81
CA VAL A 18 3.09 -3.52 2.63
C VAL A 18 4.09 -2.42 2.31
N LEU A 19 4.35 -2.19 1.02
CA LEU A 19 5.26 -1.13 0.57
C LEU A 19 4.73 0.26 0.94
N ALA A 20 3.42 0.50 0.80
CA ALA A 20 2.81 1.77 1.19
C ALA A 20 2.94 2.04 2.70
N LEU A 21 2.76 1.03 3.55
CA LEU A 21 2.99 1.12 4.99
C LEU A 21 4.46 1.43 5.31
N ILE A 22 5.41 0.72 4.69
CA ILE A 22 6.84 0.97 4.91
C ILE A 22 7.21 2.40 4.50
N HIS A 23 6.74 2.85 3.33
CA HIS A 23 7.01 4.20 2.83
C HIS A 23 6.46 5.27 3.78
N HIS A 24 5.26 5.02 4.32
CA HIS A 24 4.65 5.88 5.33
C HIS A 24 5.48 5.92 6.63
N LEU A 25 5.88 4.76 7.16
CA LEU A 25 6.70 4.67 8.37
C LEU A 25 8.05 5.36 8.22
N ILE A 26 8.69 5.26 7.05
CA ILE A 26 9.96 5.94 6.74
C ILE A 26 9.74 7.46 6.71
N LEU A 27 8.70 7.93 5.99
CA LEU A 27 8.39 9.36 5.88
C LEU A 27 8.08 10.02 7.22
N PHE A 28 7.42 9.30 8.13
CA PHE A 28 7.09 9.76 9.48
C PHE A 28 8.10 9.31 10.54
N GLY A 29 9.19 8.67 10.12
CA GLY A 29 10.23 8.11 10.97
C GLY A 29 11.01 9.17 11.74
N LYS A 30 11.79 8.70 12.71
CA LYS A 30 12.61 9.55 13.60
C LYS A 30 13.75 10.25 12.86
N GLU A 31 14.16 9.73 11.71
CA GLU A 31 15.27 10.26 10.89
C GLU A 31 14.87 11.49 10.06
N ILE A 32 13.58 11.69 9.76
CA ILE A 32 13.13 12.86 8.99
C ILE A 32 12.71 13.98 9.96
N PRO A 33 13.42 15.13 9.96
CA PRO A 33 13.10 16.27 10.82
C PRO A 33 11.69 16.78 10.57
N LYS A 34 11.01 17.25 11.62
CA LYS A 34 9.59 17.63 11.58
C LYS A 34 9.29 18.69 10.53
N GLU A 35 10.25 19.58 10.24
CA GLU A 35 10.15 20.61 9.22
C GLU A 35 10.10 20.08 7.78
N GLN A 36 10.66 18.89 7.52
CA GLN A 36 10.65 18.25 6.19
C GLN A 36 9.54 17.21 6.04
N ARG A 37 8.76 16.96 7.11
CA ARG A 37 7.67 15.98 7.05
C ARG A 37 6.58 16.45 6.10
N PRO A 38 5.98 15.53 5.34
CA PRO A 38 4.87 15.85 4.47
C PRO A 38 3.73 16.51 5.26
N LYS A 39 3.06 17.48 4.63
CA LYS A 39 1.95 18.26 5.23
C LYS A 39 0.88 17.31 5.81
N PRO A 40 0.14 17.71 6.86
CA PRO A 40 -0.90 16.87 7.47
C PRO A 40 -1.97 16.38 6.46
N TRP A 41 -2.23 17.13 5.39
CA TRP A 41 -3.10 16.69 4.29
C TRP A 41 -2.54 15.50 3.50
N MET A 42 -1.22 15.46 3.31
CA MET A 42 -0.52 14.36 2.65
C MET A 42 -0.47 13.11 3.53
N ASN A 43 -0.47 13.29 4.86
CA ASN A 43 -0.63 12.20 5.81
C ASN A 43 -2.01 11.54 5.67
N LEU A 44 -3.07 12.37 5.62
CA LEU A 44 -4.43 11.90 5.38
C LEU A 44 -4.55 11.17 4.04
N LEU A 45 -3.99 11.75 2.97
CA LEU A 45 -3.99 11.13 1.63
C LEU A 45 -3.23 9.79 1.63
N SER A 46 -2.10 9.69 2.33
CA SER A 46 -1.36 8.43 2.48
C SER A 46 -2.18 7.37 3.19
N TRP A 47 -2.86 7.74 4.29
CA TRP A 47 -3.74 6.83 5.02
C TRP A 47 -4.92 6.35 4.17
N PHE A 48 -5.56 7.24 3.42
CA PHE A 48 -6.60 6.86 2.45
C PHE A 48 -6.06 5.92 1.37
N GLY A 49 -4.88 6.19 0.83
CA GLY A 49 -4.23 5.33 -0.16
C GLY A 49 -3.91 3.93 0.39
N ILE A 50 -3.37 3.85 1.62
CA ILE A 50 -3.09 2.57 2.29
C ILE A 50 -4.38 1.79 2.52
N LEU A 51 -5.42 2.45 3.04
CA LEU A 51 -6.73 1.83 3.29
C LEU A 51 -7.35 1.32 1.98
N PHE A 52 -7.26 2.12 0.91
CA PHE A 52 -7.73 1.75 -0.42
C PHE A 52 -6.97 0.55 -0.98
N LEU A 53 -5.65 0.51 -0.84
CA LEU A 53 -4.82 -0.63 -1.27
C LEU A 53 -5.14 -1.90 -0.50
N PHE A 54 -5.34 -1.81 0.82
CA PHE A 54 -5.78 -2.95 1.63
C PHE A 54 -7.16 -3.45 1.21
N GLY A 55 -8.13 -2.55 1.03
CA GLY A 55 -9.47 -2.91 0.55
C GLY A 55 -9.44 -3.56 -0.82
N PHE A 56 -8.64 -3.02 -1.75
CA PHE A 56 -8.48 -3.58 -3.09
C PHE A 56 -7.79 -4.95 -3.06
N SER A 57 -6.79 -5.13 -2.20
CA SER A 57 -6.11 -6.41 -2.01
C SER A 57 -7.06 -7.48 -1.48
N ILE A 58 -7.88 -7.16 -0.47
CA ILE A 58 -8.92 -8.05 0.07
C ILE A 58 -9.98 -8.38 -0.99
N TYR A 59 -10.43 -7.38 -1.74
CA TYR A 59 -11.40 -7.55 -2.84
C TYR A 59 -10.85 -8.47 -3.95
N TYR A 60 -9.58 -8.27 -4.34
CA TYR A 60 -8.91 -9.07 -5.35
C TYR A 60 -8.75 -10.53 -4.90
N ILE A 61 -8.36 -10.76 -3.65
CA ILE A 61 -8.27 -12.12 -3.06
C ILE A 61 -9.66 -12.77 -3.05
N ASN A 62 -10.71 -12.04 -2.67
CA ASN A 62 -12.08 -12.56 -2.70
C ASN A 62 -12.51 -12.97 -4.11
N ILE A 63 -12.26 -12.16 -5.14
CA ILE A 63 -12.58 -12.50 -6.54
C ILE A 63 -11.78 -13.70 -7.05
N THR A 64 -10.54 -13.86 -6.60
CA THR A 64 -9.64 -14.88 -7.13
C THR A 64 -9.90 -16.25 -6.51
N PHE A 65 -10.36 -16.30 -5.25
CA PHE A 65 -10.62 -17.54 -4.51
C PHE A 65 -12.10 -17.96 -4.41
N LEU A 66 -13.05 -17.08 -4.75
CA LEU A 66 -14.49 -17.37 -4.81
C LEU A 66 -14.93 -17.67 -6.25
#